data_AF-A0A6B3H054-F1
#
_entry.id   AF-A0A6B3H054-F1
#
_cell.length_a   1.000
_cell.length_b   1.000
_cell.length_c   1.000
_cell.angle_alpha   90.00
_cell.angle_beta   90.00
_cell.angle_gamma   90.00
#
_symmetry.space_group_name_H-M   'P 1'
#
loop_
_entity.id
_entity.type
_entity.pdbx_description
1 polymer ?
#
loop_
_entity_poly.entity_id
_entity_poly.type
_entity_poly.pdbx_seq_one_letter_code
_entity_poly.pdbx_strand_id
1 'polypeptide(L)'
;AAAVTGDPVEIAAAKLLADEAAVRNARDCLQIHGGMGFTWEADVHLHLKRAWFRAASWLTGAGAEELLAAGLGTAGRLPRSSAAYGRPVPEAGGGG
;
A
#
# COMPACT_ATOMS: atom_id res chain seq x y z
N ALA A 1 -4.10 6.66 -1.28
CA ALA A 1 -4.07 7.34 -2.58
C ALA A 1 -4.93 6.54 -3.54
N ALA A 2 -5.98 7.13 -4.10
CA ALA A 2 -6.66 6.56 -5.27
C ALA A 2 -5.89 6.97 -6.53
N ALA A 3 -6.05 6.25 -7.64
CA ALA A 3 -5.47 6.66 -8.93
C ALA A 3 -6.09 8.02 -9.30
N VAL A 4 -5.26 9.05 -9.38
CA VAL A 4 -5.70 10.43 -9.65
C VAL A 4 -5.85 10.63 -11.17
N THR A 5 -5.14 9.81 -11.94
CA THR A 5 -5.22 9.74 -13.40
C THR A 5 -5.72 8.36 -13.85
N GLY A 6 -6.07 8.25 -15.14
CA GLY A 6 -6.35 6.96 -15.79
C GLY A 6 -5.09 6.16 -16.14
N ASP A 7 -3.93 6.55 -15.61
CA ASP A 7 -2.67 5.88 -15.86
C ASP A 7 -2.67 4.45 -15.28
N PRO A 8 -2.29 3.43 -16.07
CA PRO A 8 -2.30 2.04 -15.61
C PRO A 8 -1.42 1.77 -14.39
N VAL A 9 -0.30 2.49 -14.21
CA VAL A 9 0.60 2.34 -13.07
C VAL A 9 -0.06 2.92 -11.82
N GLU A 10 -0.69 4.08 -11.92
CA GLU A 10 -1.46 4.66 -10.80
C GLU A 10 -2.64 3.78 -10.39
N ILE A 11 -3.37 3.21 -11.37
CA ILE A 11 -4.47 2.26 -11.13
C ILE A 11 -3.96 1.01 -10.42
N ALA A 12 -2.83 0.43 -10.87
CA ALA A 12 -2.22 -0.73 -10.24
C ALA A 12 -1.78 -0.44 -8.80
N ALA A 13 -1.13 0.72 -8.56
CA ALA A 13 -0.72 1.15 -7.23
C ALA A 13 -1.92 1.30 -6.29
N ALA A 14 -2.97 1.97 -6.75
CA ALA A 14 -4.19 2.20 -5.99
C ALA A 14 -4.89 0.88 -5.66
N LYS A 15 -4.96 -0.05 -6.62
CA LYS A 15 -5.60 -1.36 -6.43
C LYS A 15 -4.84 -2.18 -5.38
N LEU A 16 -3.53 -2.31 -5.52
CA LEU A 16 -2.68 -3.05 -4.59
C LEU A 16 -2.83 -2.51 -3.16
N LEU A 17 -2.69 -1.19 -2.98
CA LEU A 17 -2.84 -0.55 -1.68
C LEU A 17 -4.23 -0.75 -1.07
N ALA A 18 -5.29 -0.58 -1.87
CA ALA A 18 -6.66 -0.68 -1.39
C ALA A 18 -7.02 -2.12 -0.98
N ASP A 19 -6.60 -3.13 -1.74
CA ASP A 19 -6.84 -4.53 -1.42
C ASP A 19 -6.14 -4.95 -0.13
N GLU A 20 -4.85 -4.60 0.01
CA GLU A 20 -4.09 -4.90 1.23
C GLU A 20 -4.71 -4.24 2.45
N ALA A 21 -5.06 -2.96 2.35
CA ALA A 21 -5.71 -2.23 3.43
C ALA A 21 -7.07 -2.83 3.77
N ALA A 22 -7.89 -3.18 2.78
CA ALA A 22 -9.20 -3.79 3.01
C ALA A 22 -9.07 -5.14 3.73
N VAL A 23 -8.15 -6.00 3.31
CA VAL A 23 -7.94 -7.32 3.96
C VAL A 23 -7.41 -7.14 5.38
N ARG A 24 -6.42 -6.26 5.58
CA ARG A 24 -5.84 -6.01 6.91
C ARG A 24 -6.90 -5.47 7.87
N ASN A 25 -7.58 -4.40 7.50
CA ASN A 25 -8.59 -3.78 8.35
C ASN A 25 -9.76 -4.72 8.64
N ALA A 26 -10.22 -5.51 7.66
CA ALA A 26 -11.30 -6.46 7.89
C ALA A 26 -10.89 -7.59 8.85
N ARG A 27 -9.63 -8.03 8.81
CA ARG A 27 -9.08 -8.98 9.79
C ARG A 27 -8.98 -8.37 11.17
N ASP A 28 -8.50 -7.14 11.28
CA ASP A 28 -8.39 -6.44 12.56
C ASP A 28 -9.77 -6.24 13.19
N CYS A 29 -10.77 -5.82 12.40
CA CYS A 29 -12.16 -5.73 12.85
C CYS A 29 -12.68 -7.08 13.34
N LEU A 30 -12.44 -8.17 12.60
CA LEU A 30 -12.86 -9.50 13.02
C LEU A 30 -12.22 -9.91 14.36
N GLN A 31 -10.93 -9.62 14.53
CA GLN A 31 -10.21 -9.91 15.77
C GLN A 31 -10.75 -9.10 16.96
N ILE A 32 -11.05 -7.82 16.77
CA ILE A 32 -11.63 -6.94 17.80
C ILE A 32 -12.99 -7.46 18.28
N HIS A 33 -13.81 -8.00 17.37
CA HIS A 33 -15.14 -8.52 17.71
C HIS A 33 -15.10 -9.94 18.32
N GLY A 34 -13.97 -10.64 18.26
CA GLY A 34 -13.83 -12.01 18.74
C GLY A 34 -14.85 -12.96 18.10
N GLY A 35 -15.43 -13.86 18.91
CA GLY A 35 -16.41 -14.85 18.43
C GLY A 35 -17.65 -14.24 17.79
N MET A 36 -18.13 -13.08 18.28
CA MET A 36 -19.28 -12.37 17.69
C MET A 36 -19.00 -11.88 16.27
N GLY A 37 -17.74 -11.67 15.91
CA GLY A 37 -17.38 -11.25 14.56
C GLY A 37 -17.72 -12.30 13.49
N PHE A 38 -17.89 -13.57 13.87
CA PHE A 38 -18.27 -14.68 12.99
C PHE A 38 -19.78 -14.93 12.90
N THR A 39 -20.58 -14.18 13.67
CA THR A 39 -22.03 -14.36 13.74
C THR A 39 -22.76 -13.24 12.98
N TRP A 40 -24.09 -13.24 12.98
CA TRP A 40 -24.92 -12.30 12.19
C TRP A 40 -25.11 -10.93 12.84
N GLU A 41 -24.62 -10.77 14.06
CA GLU A 41 -24.70 -9.57 14.87
C GLU A 41 -23.69 -8.51 14.41
N ALA A 42 -22.65 -8.91 13.68
CA ALA A 42 -21.68 -8.02 13.06
C ALA A 42 -21.25 -8.50 11.66
N ASP A 43 -21.38 -7.62 10.67
CA ASP A 43 -21.05 -7.93 9.26
C ASP A 43 -19.55 -8.04 8.96
N VAL A 44 -18.68 -7.98 9.97
CA VAL A 44 -17.21 -7.97 9.80
C VAL A 44 -16.69 -9.20 9.06
N HIS A 45 -17.27 -10.38 9.29
CA HIS A 45 -16.92 -11.59 8.55
C HIS A 45 -17.33 -11.51 7.06
N LEU A 46 -18.41 -10.79 6.71
CA LEU A 46 -18.79 -10.55 5.31
C LEU A 46 -17.82 -9.57 4.65
N HIS A 47 -17.37 -8.55 5.37
CA HIS A 47 -16.35 -7.62 4.88
C HIS A 47 -15.03 -8.33 4.58
N LEU A 48 -14.60 -9.25 5.44
CA LEU A 48 -13.39 -10.05 5.19
C LEU A 48 -13.52 -10.93 3.94
N LYS A 49 -14.64 -11.66 3.79
CA LYS A 49 -14.92 -12.47 2.60
C LYS A 49 -14.90 -11.63 1.32
N ARG A 50 -15.51 -10.44 1.36
CA ARG A 50 -15.53 -9.49 0.23
C ARG A 50 -14.14 -8.94 -0.08
N ALA A 51 -13.33 -8.64 0.93
CA ALA A 51 -11.97 -8.15 0.75
C ALA A 51 -11.10 -9.21 0.07
N TRP A 52 -11.18 -10.48 0.50
CA TRP A 52 -10.51 -11.59 -0.18
C TRP A 52 -10.96 -11.76 -1.62
N PHE A 53 -12.26 -11.71 -1.87
CA PHE A 53 -12.80 -11.79 -3.23
C PHE A 53 -12.24 -10.66 -4.12
N ARG A 54 -12.22 -9.41 -3.64
CA ARG A 54 -11.71 -8.25 -4.40
C ARG A 54 -10.21 -8.35 -4.67
N ALA A 55 -9.42 -8.82 -3.71
CA ALA A 55 -7.99 -9.03 -3.87
C ALA A 55 -7.65 -10.11 -4.91
N ALA A 56 -8.55 -11.10 -5.08
CA ALA A 56 -8.41 -12.16 -6.07
C ALA A 56 -9.05 -11.82 -7.44
N SER A 57 -9.69 -10.65 -7.58
CA SER A 57 -10.48 -10.29 -8.77
C SER A 57 -9.84 -9.19 -9.61
N TRP A 58 -10.05 -9.26 -10.93
CA TRP A 58 -9.60 -8.32 -11.97
C TRP A 58 -8.08 -8.19 -12.07
N LEU A 59 -7.48 -7.39 -11.18
CA LEU A 59 -6.04 -7.17 -11.10
C LEU A 59 -5.58 -7.67 -9.73
N THR A 60 -4.95 -8.85 -9.73
CA THR A 60 -4.40 -9.47 -8.53
C THR A 60 -3.16 -8.71 -8.04
N GLY A 61 -2.76 -8.92 -6.79
CA GLY A 61 -1.55 -8.31 -6.23
C GLY A 61 -0.32 -8.51 -7.11
N ALA A 62 -0.05 -9.76 -7.53
CA ALA A 62 1.06 -10.07 -8.44
C ALA A 62 0.95 -9.35 -9.79
N GLY A 63 -0.26 -9.24 -10.35
CA GLY A 63 -0.46 -8.50 -11.60
C GLY A 63 -0.24 -6.99 -11.44
N ALA A 64 -0.66 -6.42 -10.31
CA ALA A 64 -0.41 -5.03 -9.99
C ALA A 64 1.09 -4.76 -9.78
N GLU A 65 1.77 -5.63 -9.04
CA GLU A 65 3.23 -5.55 -8.81
C GLU A 65 4.01 -5.59 -10.12
N GLU A 66 3.64 -6.47 -11.06
CA GLU A 66 4.28 -6.54 -12.38
C GLU A 66 4.10 -5.25 -13.18
N LEU A 67 2.89 -4.66 -13.19
CA LEU A 67 2.63 -3.38 -13.85
C LEU A 67 3.44 -2.24 -13.24
N LEU A 68 3.56 -2.22 -11.91
CA LEU A 68 4.38 -1.24 -11.19
C LEU A 68 5.87 -1.40 -11.53
N ALA A 69 6.37 -2.65 -11.54
CA ALA A 69 7.75 -2.95 -11.89
C ALA A 69 8.07 -2.54 -13.34
N ALA A 70 7.17 -2.82 -14.28
CA ALA A 70 7.31 -2.40 -15.67
C ALA A 70 7.36 -0.87 -15.81
N GLY A 71 6.52 -0.13 -15.05
CA GLY A 71 6.52 1.33 -15.01
C GLY A 71 7.83 1.93 -14.44
N LEU A 72 8.46 1.28 -13.48
CA LEU A 72 9.78 1.69 -12.97
C LEU A 72 10.90 1.47 -13.98
N GLY A 73 10.75 0.52 -14.90
CA GLY A 73 11.72 0.27 -15.97
C GLY A 73 11.74 1.38 -17.03
N THR A 74 10.59 2.05 -17.26
CA THR A 74 10.46 3.16 -18.22
C THR A 74 10.78 4.51 -17.59
N ALA A 75 10.46 4.70 -16.30
CA ALA A 75 10.93 5.82 -15.50
C ALA A 75 12.42 5.61 -15.17
N GLY A 76 13.29 5.99 -16.11
CA GLY A 76 14.73 5.73 -16.07
C GLY A 76 15.36 5.79 -14.68
N ARG A 77 16.24 4.81 -14.39
CA ARG A 77 16.95 4.60 -13.12
C ARG A 77 17.09 5.88 -12.30
N LEU A 78 16.29 6.01 -11.25
CA LEU A 78 16.48 7.06 -10.25
C LEU A 78 17.97 7.01 -9.82
N PRO A 79 18.69 8.15 -9.84
CA PRO A 79 20.07 8.17 -9.39
C PRO A 79 20.08 7.58 -7.98
N ARG A 80 20.86 6.50 -7.79
CA ARG A 80 21.03 5.90 -6.46
C ARG A 80 21.47 7.04 -5.55
N SER A 81 20.68 7.36 -4.53
CA SER A 81 21.04 8.43 -3.60
C SER A 81 22.30 7.99 -2.82
N SER A 82 23.48 8.26 -3.37
CA SER A 82 24.75 8.11 -2.66
C SER A 82 25.16 9.40 -1.94
N ALA A 83 24.39 10.49 -2.06
CA ALA A 83 24.75 11.78 -1.49
C ALA A 83 23.51 12.54 -0.98
N ALA A 84 23.11 12.28 0.26
CA ALA A 84 22.24 13.21 1.00
C ALA A 84 22.44 13.15 2.54
N TYR A 85 23.13 12.14 3.07
CA TYR A 85 23.47 12.08 4.50
C TYR A 85 24.97 12.37 4.68
N GLY A 86 25.36 13.65 4.69
CA GLY A 86 26.78 13.99 4.85
C GLY A 86 27.19 15.44 4.64
N ARG A 87 26.25 16.40 4.57
CA ARG A 87 26.68 17.79 4.70
C ARG A 87 27.09 18.03 6.16
N PRO A 88 28.35 18.37 6.46
CA PRO A 88 28.76 18.67 7.82
C PRO A 88 27.96 19.87 8.32
N VAL A 89 27.46 19.77 9.54
CA VAL A 89 26.84 20.88 10.27
C VAL A 89 27.90 21.97 10.39
N PRO A 90 27.64 23.23 10.01
CA PRO A 90 28.61 24.29 10.24
C PRO A 90 28.75 24.46 11.76
N GLU A 91 29.94 24.14 12.27
CA GLU A 91 30.38 24.47 13.63
C GLU A 91 30.15 25.98 13.84
N ALA A 92 29.19 26.31 14.70
CA ALA A 92 28.98 27.67 15.14
C ALA A 92 30.24 28.10 15.91
N GLY A 93 31.01 29.01 15.32
CA GLY A 93 32.13 29.64 15.99
C GLY A 93 31.66 30.30 17.28
N GLY A 94 31.95 29.66 18.42
CA GLY A 94 31.86 30.23 19.75
C GLY A 94 33.24 30.69 20.17
N GLY A 95 33.55 31.96 19.92
CA GLY A 95 34.66 32.64 20.58
C GLY A 95 34.35 32.86 22.06
N GLY A 96 35.35 32.60 22.90
CA GLY A 96 35.38 32.84 24.34
C GLY A 96 36.73 32.47 24.89
#